data_AF-A0A1F9VQ99-F1
#
_entry.id   AF-A0A1F9VQ99-F1
#
_cell.length_a   1.000
_cell.length_b   1.000
_cell.length_c   1.000
_cell.angle_alpha   90.00
_cell.angle_beta   90.00
_cell.angle_gamma   90.00
#
_symmetry.space_group_name_H-M   'P 1'
#
loop_
_entity.id
_entity.type
_entity.pdbx_description
1 polymer ?
#
loop_
_entity_poly.entity_id
_entity_poly.type
_entity_poly.pdbx_seq_one_letter_code
_entity_poly.pdbx_strand_id
1 'polypeptide(L)' 'MTHSKRHEHPKPSGKERPFVILMPMADAIVYATAKQYQAQIITLDADFQDFPGAQVLLP' A
#
# COMPACT_ATOMS: atom_id res chain seq x y z
N MET A 1 6.19 -27.46 45.63
CA MET A 1 6.43 -27.86 44.23
C MET A 1 5.42 -27.14 43.36
N THR A 2 5.80 -26.03 42.72
CA THR A 2 4.89 -25.19 41.92
C THR A 2 5.11 -25.48 40.44
N HIS A 3 4.13 -26.11 39.79
CA HIS A 3 4.16 -26.31 38.34
C HIS A 3 3.79 -25.00 37.64
N SER A 4 4.81 -24.32 37.12
CA SER A 4 4.67 -23.16 36.22
C SER A 4 4.11 -23.64 34.88
N LYS A 5 2.83 -23.35 34.61
CA LYS A 5 2.22 -23.56 33.30
C LYS A 5 2.91 -22.62 32.31
N ARG A 6 3.61 -23.19 31.31
CA ARG A 6 4.11 -22.42 30.17
C ARG A 6 2.91 -21.87 29.40
N HIS A 7 2.81 -20.55 29.30
CA HIS A 7 1.91 -19.89 28.36
C HIS A 7 2.38 -20.20 26.94
N GLU A 8 1.67 -21.08 26.25
CA GLU A 8 1.88 -21.28 24.81
C GLU A 8 1.48 -20.00 24.07
N HIS A 9 2.40 -19.47 23.26
CA HIS A 9 2.08 -18.38 22.35
C HIS A 9 1.10 -18.90 21.29
N PRO A 10 -0.05 -18.24 21.07
CA PRO A 10 -0.97 -18.63 20.02
C PRO A 10 -0.28 -18.49 18.66
N LYS A 11 -0.35 -19.54 17.83
CA LYS A 11 0.12 -19.51 16.45
C LYS A 11 -0.56 -18.35 15.70
N PRO A 12 0.16 -17.57 14.88
CA PRO A 12 -0.44 -16.49 14.12
C PRO A 12 -1.51 -17.07 13.18
N SER A 13 -2.76 -16.65 13.41
CA SER A 13 -3.90 -16.88 12.53
C SER A 13 -3.54 -16.38 11.13
N GLY A 14 -3.66 -17.24 10.11
CA GLY A 14 -3.34 -16.98 8.70
C GLY A 14 -4.29 -15.98 8.04
N LYS A 15 -4.48 -14.81 8.65
CA LYS A 15 -5.13 -13.67 8.00
C LYS A 15 -4.14 -13.12 6.98
N GLU A 16 -4.46 -13.27 5.71
CA GLU A 16 -3.79 -12.60 4.60
C GLU A 16 -3.66 -11.12 4.98
N ARG A 17 -2.41 -10.66 5.12
CA ARG A 17 -2.16 -9.24 5.37
C ARG A 17 -2.53 -8.51 4.08
N PRO A 18 -3.25 -7.38 4.15
CA PRO A 18 -3.52 -6.60 2.95
C PRO A 18 -2.18 -6.31 2.27
N PHE A 19 -2.13 -6.56 0.96
CA PHE A 19 -0.97 -6.23 0.14
C PHE A 19 -0.78 -4.72 0.22
N VAL A 20 0.15 -4.27 1.06
CA VAL A 20 0.50 -2.85 1.13
C VAL A 20 1.31 -2.58 -0.13
N ILE A 21 0.70 -1.90 -1.10
CA ILE A 21 1.43 -1.33 -2.22
C ILE A 21 2.37 -0.30 -1.60
N LEU A 22 3.65 -0.65 -1.50
CA LEU A 22 4.73 0.20 -1.03
C LEU A 22 4.99 1.23 -2.12
N MET A 23 4.23 2.30 -2.07
CA MET A 23 4.42 3.45 -2.93
C MET A 23 5.46 4.39 -2.30
N PRO A 24 6.39 4.94 -3.09
CA PRO A 24 7.21 6.07 -2.64
C PRO A 24 6.33 7.18 -2.05
N MET A 25 6.80 7.81 -0.97
CA MET A 25 6.02 8.85 -0.28
C MET A 25 5.62 10.00 -1.22
N ALA A 26 6.49 10.37 -2.15
CA ALA A 26 6.22 11.42 -3.12
C ALA A 26 4.99 11.10 -3.97
N ASP A 27 4.94 9.89 -4.54
CA ASP A 27 3.82 9.44 -5.36
C ASP A 27 2.52 9.39 -4.55
N ALA A 28 2.62 9.11 -3.24
CA ALA A 28 1.46 9.03 -2.36
C ALA A 28 0.82 10.38 -2.16
N ILE A 29 1.65 11.42 -2.02
CA ILE A 29 1.19 12.81 -1.91
C ILE A 29 0.55 13.24 -3.23
N VAL A 30 1.18 12.95 -4.37
CA VAL A 30 0.64 13.29 -5.69
C VAL A 30 -0.70 12.59 -5.92
N TYR A 31 -0.78 11.30 -5.65
CA TYR A 31 -1.99 10.50 -5.82
C TYR A 31 -3.13 10.95 -4.90
N ALA A 32 -2.85 11.15 -3.62
CA ALA A 32 -3.85 11.64 -2.65
C ALA A 32 -4.38 13.02 -3.03
N THR A 33 -3.48 13.91 -3.48
CA THR A 33 -3.86 15.26 -3.95
C THR A 33 -4.76 15.17 -5.18
N ALA A 34 -4.38 14.39 -6.19
CA ALA A 34 -5.20 14.22 -7.39
C ALA A 34 -6.59 13.67 -7.05
N LYS A 35 -6.68 12.70 -6.13
CA LYS A 35 -7.97 12.17 -5.64
C LYS A 35 -8.81 13.22 -4.95
N GLN A 36 -8.22 14.02 -4.05
CA GLN A 36 -8.94 15.06 -3.31
C GLN A 36 -9.58 16.09 -4.25
N TYR A 37 -8.89 16.44 -5.33
CA TYR A 37 -9.36 17.45 -6.30
C TYR A 37 -10.07 16.85 -7.52
N GLN A 38 -10.31 15.53 -7.54
CA GLN A 38 -10.88 14.82 -8.68
C GLN A 38 -10.12 15.10 -10.00
N ALA A 39 -8.81 15.29 -9.90
CA ALA A 39 -7.92 15.58 -11.02
C ALA A 39 -7.36 14.30 -11.63
N GLN A 40 -7.00 14.37 -12.91
CA GLN A 40 -6.26 13.32 -13.62
C GLN A 40 -4.76 13.51 -13.42
N ILE A 41 -4.02 12.42 -13.19
CA ILE A 41 -2.55 12.45 -13.20
C ILE A 41 -2.10 12.17 -14.63
N ILE A 42 -1.27 13.03 -15.21
CA ILE A 42 -0.62 12.80 -16.50
C ILE A 42 0.88 12.88 -16.25
N THR A 43 1.61 11.80 -16.51
CA THR A 43 3.03 11.69 -16.14
C THR A 43 3.81 10.83 -17.13
N LEU A 44 5.14 10.98 -17.14
CA LEU A 44 6.08 10.06 -17.82
C LEU A 44 6.58 8.96 -16.85
N ASP A 45 6.19 9.03 -15.59
CA ASP A 45 6.61 8.10 -14.55
C ASP A 45 5.85 6.78 -14.66
N ALA A 46 6.60 5.70 -14.93
CA ALA A 46 6.06 4.36 -15.12
C ALA A 46 5.49 3.77 -13.82
N ASP A 47 5.89 4.26 -12.64
CA ASP A 47 5.39 3.75 -11.37
C ASP A 47 3.88 4.04 -11.18
N PHE A 48 3.34 4.99 -11.96
CA PHE A 48 1.91 5.30 -11.99
C PHE A 48 1.07 4.42 -12.94
N GLN A 49 1.69 3.46 -13.66
CA GLN A 49 1.01 2.68 -14.71
C GLN A 49 -0.22 1.93 -14.20
N ASP A 50 -0.17 1.42 -12.96
CA ASP A 50 -1.25 0.65 -12.35
C ASP A 50 -2.18 1.51 -11.46
N PHE A 51 -2.00 2.83 -11.45
CA PHE A 51 -2.75 3.72 -10.56
C PHE A 51 -4.08 4.19 -11.15
N PRO A 52 -5.22 3.94 -10.48
CA PRO A 52 -6.52 4.35 -10.99
C PRO A 52 -6.63 5.87 -11.14
N GLY A 53 -6.80 6.34 -12.37
CA GLY A 53 -6.90 7.77 -12.70
C GLY A 53 -5.60 8.41 -13.16
N ALA A 54 -4.51 7.64 -13.28
CA ALA A 54 -3.29 8.07 -13.92
C ALA A 54 -3.26 7.71 -15.41
N GLN A 55 -2.70 8.61 -16.21
CA GLN A 55 -2.35 8.41 -17.60
C GLN A 55 -0.83 8.54 -17.72
N VAL A 56 -0.17 7.41 -17.96
CA VAL A 56 1.27 7.39 -18.26
C VAL A 56 1.45 7.65 -19.75
N LEU A 57 2.26 8.65 -20.08
CA LEU A 57 2.69 8.94 -21.44
C LEU A 57 3.92 8.08 -21.71
N LEU A 58 3.78 7.07 -22.58
CA LEU A 58 4.93 6.30 -23.06
C LEU A 58 5.54 7.03 -24.26
N PRO A 59 6.88 7.12 -24.35
CA PRO A 59 7.56 7.69 -25.51
C PRO A 59 7.35 6.89 -26.78
#